data_AF-A0A2V6EXD9-F1
#
_entry.id   AF-A0A2V6EXD9-F1
#
_cell.length_a   1.000
_cell.length_b   1.000
_cell.length_c   1.000
_cell.angle_alpha   90.00
_cell.angle_beta   90.00
_cell.angle_gamma   90.00
#
_symmetry.space_group_name_H-M   'P 1'
#
loop_
_entity.id
_entity.type
_entity.pdbx_description
1 polymer ?
#
loop_
_entity_poly.entity_id
_entity_poly.type
_entity_poly.pdbx_seq_one_letter_code
_entity_poly.pdbx_strand_id
1 'polypeptide(L)'
;MPEQETIERAREDAREGKSPSTQAGEFVREEMEHIREGEHGARSAKQAIAIGLSKARRAGVKLPPPKRGSARTKKQAARDTRKARSRRKPSRTRSRAVRKA
;
A
#
# COMPACT_ATOMS: atom_id res chain seq x y z
N MET A 1 -6.05 -3.30 -4.88
CA MET A 1 -5.64 -3.64 -3.49
C MET A 1 -4.58 -4.73 -3.63
N PRO A 2 -3.63 -4.89 -2.70
CA PRO A 2 -2.60 -5.94 -2.81
C PRO A 2 -3.24 -7.33 -2.82
N GLU A 3 -2.53 -8.28 -3.41
CA GLU A 3 -2.91 -9.68 -3.45
C GLU A 3 -2.94 -10.29 -2.03
N GLN A 4 -3.74 -11.35 -1.89
CA GLN A 4 -3.86 -12.03 -0.61
C GLN A 4 -2.54 -12.67 -0.20
N GLU A 5 -1.80 -13.23 -1.16
CA GLU A 5 -0.49 -13.83 -0.93
C GLU A 5 0.52 -12.83 -0.36
N THR A 6 0.60 -11.63 -0.91
CA THR A 6 1.48 -10.56 -0.40
C THR A 6 1.16 -10.19 1.04
N ILE A 7 -0.14 -10.16 1.40
CA ILE A 7 -0.55 -9.89 2.78
C ILE A 7 -0.13 -11.04 3.71
N GLU A 8 -0.24 -12.28 3.26
CA GLU A 8 0.14 -13.46 4.03
C GLU A 8 1.65 -13.50 4.29
N ARG A 9 2.47 -13.28 3.26
CA ARG A 9 3.93 -13.17 3.40
C ARG A 9 4.33 -12.05 4.36
N ALA A 10 3.71 -10.87 4.24
CA ALA A 10 3.98 -9.77 5.18
C ALA A 10 3.56 -10.10 6.63
N ARG A 11 2.54 -10.95 6.83
CA ARG A 11 2.13 -11.43 8.17
C ARG A 11 3.08 -12.50 8.70
N GLU A 12 3.58 -13.38 7.85
CA GLU A 12 4.64 -14.33 8.19
C GLU A 12 5.89 -13.59 8.66
N ASP A 13 6.35 -12.60 7.89
CA ASP A 13 7.46 -11.75 8.29
C ASP A 13 7.23 -11.08 9.67
N ALA A 14 6.00 -10.64 9.92
CA ALA A 14 5.63 -10.08 11.21
C ALA A 14 5.64 -11.12 12.34
N ARG A 15 5.22 -12.37 12.07
CA ARG A 15 5.27 -13.49 13.03
C ARG A 15 6.71 -13.88 13.36
N GLU A 16 7.60 -13.81 12.37
CA GLU A 16 9.04 -14.01 12.55
C GLU A 16 9.75 -12.83 13.26
N GLY A 17 9.03 -11.75 13.56
CA GLY A 17 9.59 -10.58 14.24
C GLY A 17 10.43 -9.68 13.34
N LYS A 18 10.35 -9.83 12.01
CA LYS A 18 11.07 -8.98 11.05
C LYS A 18 10.59 -7.53 11.10
N SER A 19 11.46 -6.62 10.68
CA SER A 19 11.20 -5.17 10.72
C SER A 19 10.00 -4.76 9.84
N PRO A 20 9.31 -3.63 10.15
CA PRO A 20 8.23 -3.12 9.29
C PRO A 20 8.67 -2.79 7.86
N SER A 21 9.93 -2.43 7.65
CA SER A 21 10.50 -2.22 6.31
C SER A 21 10.66 -3.53 5.53
N THR A 22 11.00 -4.62 6.21
CA THR A 22 11.09 -5.96 5.61
C THR A 22 9.70 -6.44 5.20
N GLN A 23 8.72 -6.37 6.10
CA GLN A 23 7.32 -6.71 5.81
C GLN A 23 6.76 -5.90 4.63
N ALA A 24 7.16 -4.62 4.51
CA ALA A 24 6.75 -3.77 3.41
C ALA A 24 7.45 -4.10 2.08
N GLY A 25 8.59 -4.79 2.14
CA GLY A 25 9.34 -5.26 0.99
C GLY A 25 8.53 -6.20 0.11
N GLU A 26 7.69 -7.07 0.71
CA GLU A 26 6.78 -7.95 -0.02
C GLU A 26 5.84 -7.17 -0.97
N PHE A 27 5.28 -6.05 -0.50
CA PHE A 27 4.43 -5.19 -1.34
C PHE A 27 5.21 -4.45 -2.42
N VAL A 28 6.47 -4.10 -2.16
CA VAL A 28 7.32 -3.45 -3.17
C VAL A 28 7.73 -4.46 -4.24
N ARG A 29 8.00 -5.70 -3.84
CA ARG A 29 8.30 -6.80 -4.76
C ARG A 29 7.11 -7.11 -5.66
N GLU A 30 5.92 -7.25 -5.08
CA GLU A 30 4.64 -7.39 -5.81
C GLU A 30 4.50 -6.28 -6.88
N GLU A 31 4.63 -5.00 -6.51
CA GLU A 31 4.54 -3.92 -7.50
C GLU A 31 5.56 -4.03 -8.63
N MET A 32 6.79 -4.47 -8.33
CA MET A 32 7.83 -4.60 -9.34
C MET A 32 7.55 -5.76 -10.29
N GLU A 33 7.01 -6.87 -9.79
CA GLU A 33 6.60 -8.03 -10.58
C GLU A 33 5.46 -7.63 -11.52
N HIS A 34 4.38 -7.05 -11.00
CA HIS A 34 3.25 -6.55 -11.79
C HIS A 34 3.65 -5.50 -12.85
N ILE A 35 4.66 -4.65 -12.60
CA ILE A 35 5.17 -3.72 -13.62
C ILE A 35 5.91 -4.48 -14.73
N ARG A 36 6.71 -5.49 -14.40
CA ARG A 36 7.41 -6.31 -15.41
C ARG A 36 6.44 -7.10 -16.27
N GLU A 37 5.35 -7.56 -15.68
CA GLU A 37 4.25 -8.27 -16.34
C GLU A 37 3.33 -7.34 -17.14
N GLY A 38 3.47 -6.01 -16.96
CA GLY A 38 2.68 -5.00 -17.66
C GLY A 38 1.30 -4.73 -17.06
N GLU A 39 1.01 -5.26 -15.87
CA GLU A 39 -0.25 -5.06 -15.16
C GLU A 39 -0.40 -3.65 -14.56
N HIS A 40 0.72 -3.06 -14.09
CA HIS A 40 0.73 -1.69 -13.57
C HIS A 40 1.50 -0.72 -14.47
N GLY A 41 0.87 0.41 -14.81
CA GLY A 41 1.48 1.47 -15.62
C GLY A 41 2.44 2.40 -14.86
N ALA A 42 3.20 1.92 -13.87
CA ALA A 42 4.14 2.78 -13.16
C ALA A 42 5.32 3.14 -14.09
N ARG A 43 5.64 4.42 -14.18
CA ARG A 43 6.63 4.94 -15.14
C ARG A 43 8.08 4.84 -14.65
N SER A 44 8.28 4.36 -13.42
CA SER A 44 9.62 4.20 -12.83
C SER A 44 9.62 3.27 -11.60
N ALA A 45 10.78 2.69 -11.30
CA ALA A 45 11.01 1.92 -10.09
C ALA A 45 10.72 2.72 -8.81
N LYS A 46 11.05 4.02 -8.76
CA LYS A 46 10.73 4.89 -7.61
C LYS A 46 9.22 4.99 -7.38
N GLN A 47 8.45 5.04 -8.46
CA GLN A 47 6.98 5.07 -8.38
C GLN A 47 6.43 3.74 -7.89
N ALA A 48 6.97 2.61 -8.38
CA ALA A 48 6.62 1.27 -7.89
C ALA A 48 6.81 1.15 -6.38
N ILE A 49 7.98 1.54 -5.88
CA ILE A 49 8.30 1.55 -4.45
C ILE A 49 7.29 2.41 -3.69
N ALA A 50 6.96 3.60 -4.21
CA ALA A 50 6.00 4.48 -3.55
C ALA A 50 4.59 3.87 -3.48
N ILE A 51 4.14 3.19 -4.54
CA ILE A 51 2.84 2.51 -4.56
C ILE A 51 2.84 1.35 -3.57
N GLY A 52 3.87 0.50 -3.59
CA GLY A 52 4.03 -0.64 -2.68
C GLY A 52 4.04 -0.21 -1.21
N LEU A 53 4.80 0.83 -0.86
CA LEU A 53 4.82 1.39 0.50
C LEU A 53 3.47 1.99 0.92
N SER A 54 2.67 2.51 0.00
CA SER A 54 1.31 2.98 0.29
C SER A 54 0.32 1.82 0.46
N LYS A 55 0.44 0.74 -0.33
CA LYS A 55 -0.34 -0.51 -0.18
C LYS A 55 -0.03 -1.17 1.17
N ALA A 56 1.25 -1.31 1.53
CA ALA A 56 1.70 -1.86 2.82
C ALA A 56 1.07 -1.14 4.03
N ARG A 57 1.11 0.21 4.02
CA ARG A 57 0.48 1.01 5.09
C ARG A 57 -1.03 0.77 5.19
N ARG A 58 -1.73 0.65 4.06
CA ARG A 58 -3.18 0.37 4.03
C ARG A 58 -3.50 -1.06 4.47
N ALA A 59 -2.60 -2.01 4.23
CA ALA A 59 -2.71 -3.38 4.68
C ALA A 59 -2.43 -3.55 6.19
N GLY A 60 -1.93 -2.50 6.86
CA GLY A 60 -1.74 -2.47 8.31
C GLY A 60 -0.29 -2.60 8.76
N VAL A 61 0.68 -2.64 7.83
CA VAL A 61 2.11 -2.63 8.19
C VAL A 61 2.43 -1.32 8.92
N LYS A 62 3.11 -1.42 10.07
CA LYS A 62 3.43 -0.29 10.96
C LYS A 62 4.61 0.55 10.46
N LEU A 63 4.52 1.03 9.21
CA LEU A 63 5.52 1.90 8.60
C LEU A 63 5.31 3.37 9.01
N PRO A 64 6.32 4.03 9.62
CA PRO A 64 6.23 5.45 9.88
C PRO A 64 6.21 6.28 8.57
N PRO A 65 5.73 7.52 8.62
CA PRO A 65 5.95 8.47 7.53
C PRO A 65 7.45 8.64 7.23
N PRO A 66 7.84 8.90 5.98
CA PRO A 66 9.25 9.07 5.64
C PRO A 66 9.83 10.31 6.34
N LYS A 67 11.06 10.18 6.85
CA LYS A 67 11.77 11.29 7.53
C LYS A 67 12.00 12.47 6.57
N ARG A 68 12.40 12.15 5.34
CA ARG A 68 12.66 13.09 4.24
C ARG A 68 11.52 13.08 3.22
N GLY A 69 11.33 14.19 2.53
CA GLY A 69 10.29 14.35 1.50
C GLY A 69 9.26 15.43 1.84
N SER A 70 8.41 15.71 0.86
CA SER A 70 7.45 16.81 0.95
C SER A 70 6.41 16.60 2.07
N ALA A 71 5.86 17.71 2.57
CA ALA A 71 4.76 17.68 3.55
C ALA A 71 3.56 16.88 3.01
N ARG A 72 3.30 16.95 1.70
CA ARG A 72 2.26 16.18 1.03
C ARG A 72 2.48 14.68 1.17
N THR A 73 3.70 14.19 0.93
CA THR A 73 4.04 12.77 1.06
C THR A 73 3.87 12.29 2.50
N LYS A 74 4.33 13.07 3.49
CA LYS A 74 4.16 12.75 4.91
C LYS A 74 2.69 12.68 5.31
N LYS A 75 1.88 13.66 4.89
CA LYS A 75 0.43 13.69 5.11
C LYS A 75 -0.27 12.49 4.47
N GLN A 76 0.15 12.11 3.26
CA GLN A 76 -0.40 10.96 2.56
C GLN A 76 -0.08 9.64 3.27
N ALA A 77 1.16 9.45 3.72
CA ALA A 77 1.55 8.27 4.51
C ALA A 77 0.71 8.14 5.79
N ALA A 78 0.56 9.23 6.55
CA ALA A 78 -0.28 9.24 7.75
C ALA A 78 -1.76 8.94 7.44
N ARG A 79 -2.28 9.46 6.32
CA ARG A 79 -3.64 9.15 5.85
C ARG A 79 -3.80 7.67 5.50
N ASP A 80 -2.82 7.06 4.84
CA ASP A 80 -2.88 5.64 4.47
C ASP A 80 -2.87 4.73 5.71
N THR A 81 -2.03 5.03 6.72
CA THR A 81 -2.07 4.34 8.02
C THR A 81 -3.41 4.52 8.73
N ARG A 82 -3.99 5.72 8.70
CA ARG A 82 -5.32 5.97 9.29
C ARG A 82 -6.41 5.17 8.57
N LYS A 83 -6.32 5.06 7.23
CA LYS A 83 -7.26 4.28 6.42
C LYS A 83 -7.21 2.80 6.77
N ALA A 84 -6.03 2.25 7.05
CA ALA A 84 -5.90 0.85 7.49
C ALA A 84 -6.72 0.55 8.75
N ARG A 85 -6.79 1.52 9.67
CA ARG A 85 -7.58 1.40 10.91
C ARG A 85 -9.07 1.63 10.71
N SER A 86 -9.48 2.23 9.58
CA SER A 86 -10.88 2.55 9.32
C SER A 86 -11.57 1.39 8.60
N ARG A 87 -12.58 0.80 9.23
CA ARG A 87 -13.44 -0.23 8.62
C ARG A 87 -14.61 0.37 7.82
N ARG A 88 -14.58 1.68 7.54
CA ARG A 88 -15.69 2.39 6.89
C ARG A 88 -15.80 1.96 5.43
N LYS A 89 -16.90 1.30 5.10
CA LYS A 89 -17.21 0.90 3.72
C LYS A 89 -17.51 2.14 2.85
N PRO A 90 -17.16 2.12 1.55
CA PRO A 90 -17.60 3.14 0.61
C PRO A 90 -19.13 3.31 0.63
N SER A 91 -19.62 4.54 0.48
CA SER A 91 -21.06 4.81 0.41
C SER A 91 -21.66 4.17 -0.84
N ARG A 92 -22.66 3.31 -0.66
CA ARG A 92 -23.38 2.63 -1.75
C ARG A 92 -24.00 3.62 -2.72
N THR A 93 -24.59 4.70 -2.22
CA THR A 93 -25.19 5.77 -3.05
C THR A 93 -24.14 6.44 -3.93
N ARG A 94 -22.99 6.81 -3.35
CA ARG A 94 -21.89 7.43 -4.11
C ARG A 94 -21.31 6.47 -5.15
N SER A 95 -21.12 5.20 -4.81
CA SER A 95 -20.63 4.18 -5.75
C SER A 95 -21.57 3.95 -6.93
N ARG A 96 -22.90 4.01 -6.69
CA ARG A 96 -23.91 3.91 -7.75
C ARG A 96 -23.91 5.12 -8.68
N ALA A 97 -23.75 6.33 -8.13
CA ALA A 97 -23.70 7.56 -8.93
C ALA A 97 -22.52 7.55 -9.93
N VAL A 98 -21.34 7.12 -9.49
CA VAL A 98 -20.13 7.09 -10.35
C VAL A 98 -20.20 6.01 -11.44
N ARG A 99 -20.98 4.93 -11.26
CA ARG A 99 -21.16 3.89 -12.28
C ARG A 99 -22.15 4.25 -13.39
N LYS A 100 -23.00 5.26 -13.16
CA LYS A 100 -24.04 5.69 -14.12
C LYS A 100 -23.58 6.85 -15.01
N ALA A 101 -22.45 7.48 -14.68
CA ALA A 101 -21.76 8.44 -15.52
C ALA A 101 -20.75 7.69 -16.40
#